data_AF-A0A7Y5RNE4-F1
#
_entry.id   AF-A0A7Y5RNE4-F1
#
_cell.length_a   1.000
_cell.length_b   1.000
_cell.length_c   1.000
_cell.angle_alpha   90.00
_cell.angle_beta   90.00
_cell.angle_gamma   90.00
#
_symmetry.space_group_name_H-M   'P 1'
#
loop_
_entity.id
_entity.type
_entity.pdbx_description
1 polymer ?
#
loop_
_entity_poly.entity_id
_entity_poly.type
_entity_poly.pdbx_seq_one_letter_code
_entity_poly.pdbx_strand_id
1 'polypeptide(L)'
;MKILVECLCGAAFEAAPELAGGTADCPSCRRELRVPSQEWSDKYRAALASANSDQDGQRLDGYRSIIALGTESAVPGLMRGLQDPSRACVNACLRGLMMIAPKGQEQIIELVRKDALRVGRLVAMLREENYAEGSDILCDWIDGSIFTQGQISEIIPLLGEMRRKRALATLKALRRVYPNLSVLTDDALSRFPKEAGEVDDSIPDEARKVQSSAVARVQEMAESQRTAKRSGCLGMVILLLSPAAALLAWLLW
;
A
#
# COMPACT_ATOMS: atom_id res chain seq x y z
N MET A 1 -0.27 -35.66 15.22
CA MET A 1 0.62 -34.50 15.03
C MET A 1 -0.11 -33.27 15.52
N LYS A 2 0.56 -32.22 16.01
CA LYS A 2 -0.16 -31.07 16.55
C LYS A 2 -0.35 -29.98 15.48
N ILE A 3 -1.48 -29.28 15.54
CA ILE A 3 -1.88 -28.26 14.55
C ILE A 3 -1.32 -26.91 14.99
N LEU A 4 -0.57 -26.24 14.12
CA LEU A 4 -0.08 -24.88 14.41
C LEU A 4 -1.22 -23.87 14.28
N VAL A 5 -1.42 -23.08 15.32
CA VAL A 5 -2.36 -21.95 15.33
C VAL A 5 -1.60 -20.69 15.70
N GLU A 6 -1.75 -19.64 14.88
CA GLU A 6 -1.14 -18.35 15.13
C GLU A 6 -2.22 -17.28 15.32
N CYS A 7 -2.01 -16.42 16.31
CA CYS A 7 -2.88 -15.28 16.59
C CYS A 7 -2.27 -14.00 16.03
N LEU A 8 -3.12 -13.02 15.70
CA LEU A 8 -2.70 -11.67 15.32
C LEU A 8 -1.98 -10.91 16.45
N CYS A 9 -2.10 -11.35 17.71
CA CYS A 9 -1.29 -10.78 18.80
C CYS A 9 0.17 -11.28 18.79
N GLY A 10 0.54 -12.15 17.87
CA GLY A 10 1.89 -12.73 17.74
C GLY A 10 2.08 -14.04 18.50
N ALA A 11 1.11 -14.46 19.33
CA ALA A 11 1.18 -15.76 19.99
C ALA A 11 0.96 -16.90 18.99
N ALA A 12 1.78 -17.95 19.10
CA ALA A 12 1.63 -19.21 18.37
C ALA A 12 1.53 -20.36 19.38
N PHE A 13 0.66 -21.33 19.11
CA PHE A 13 0.49 -22.51 19.95
C PHE A 13 0.09 -23.73 19.12
N GLU A 14 0.18 -24.89 19.75
CA GLU A 14 -0.14 -26.16 19.12
C GLU A 14 -1.46 -26.71 19.66
N ALA A 15 -2.46 -26.80 18.78
CA ALA A 15 -3.77 -27.37 19.09
C ALA A 15 -3.77 -28.90 18.89
N ALA A 16 -4.62 -29.58 19.66
CA ALA A 16 -4.86 -31.01 19.51
C ALA A 16 -5.54 -31.30 18.14
N PRO A 17 -5.26 -32.45 17.50
CA PRO A 17 -5.88 -32.82 16.22
C PRO A 17 -7.41 -32.82 16.23
N GLU A 18 -8.01 -33.16 17.37
CA GLU A 18 -9.45 -33.21 17.59
C GLU A 18 -10.12 -31.83 17.51
N LEU A 19 -9.35 -30.74 17.63
CA LEU A 19 -9.83 -29.37 17.43
C LEU A 19 -9.77 -28.93 15.97
N ALA A 20 -9.29 -29.76 15.03
CA ALA A 20 -9.21 -29.42 13.61
C ALA A 20 -10.56 -28.96 13.05
N GLY A 21 -10.60 -27.76 12.47
CA GLY A 21 -11.82 -27.15 11.94
C GLY A 21 -12.73 -26.49 13.00
N GLY A 22 -12.46 -26.70 14.29
CA GLY A 22 -13.13 -26.05 15.41
C GLY A 22 -12.55 -24.68 15.76
N THR A 23 -12.79 -24.25 16.99
CA THR A 23 -12.25 -23.00 17.55
C THR A 23 -11.45 -23.24 18.82
N ALA A 24 -10.52 -22.34 19.11
CA ALA A 24 -9.71 -22.33 20.32
C ALA A 24 -9.35 -20.90 20.71
N ASP A 25 -9.30 -20.62 22.01
CA ASP A 25 -8.91 -19.31 22.49
C ASP A 25 -7.39 -19.12 22.46
N CYS A 26 -6.95 -17.94 22.03
CA CYS A 26 -5.55 -17.57 22.12
C CYS A 26 -5.10 -17.53 23.60
N PRO A 27 -4.03 -18.24 23.99
CA PRO A 27 -3.57 -18.26 25.38
C PRO A 27 -3.05 -16.90 25.87
N SER A 28 -2.71 -15.99 24.96
CA SER A 28 -2.19 -14.64 25.27
C SER A 28 -3.32 -13.60 25.38
N CYS A 29 -4.12 -13.42 24.33
CA CYS A 29 -5.13 -12.35 24.27
C CYS A 29 -6.58 -12.84 24.41
N ARG A 30 -6.81 -14.16 24.59
CA ARG A 30 -8.12 -14.82 24.71
C ARG A 30 -9.07 -14.59 23.53
N ARG A 31 -8.54 -14.17 22.38
CA ARG A 31 -9.32 -14.08 21.15
C ARG A 31 -9.66 -15.49 20.67
N GLU A 32 -10.92 -15.73 20.33
CA GLU A 32 -11.35 -16.96 19.67
C GLU A 32 -10.71 -17.06 18.28
N LEU A 33 -10.05 -18.18 18.00
CA LEU A 33 -9.37 -18.46 16.74
C LEU A 33 -9.94 -19.72 16.11
N ARG A 34 -10.06 -19.71 14.78
CA ARG A 34 -10.37 -20.93 14.03
C ARG A 34 -9.12 -21.79 13.91
N VAL A 35 -9.24 -23.05 14.32
CA VAL A 35 -8.17 -24.04 14.21
C VAL A 35 -8.21 -24.64 12.80
N PRO A 36 -7.14 -24.53 11.99
CA PRO A 36 -7.13 -25.07 10.63
C PRO A 36 -7.08 -26.61 10.65
N SER A 37 -7.21 -27.24 9.48
CA SER A 37 -6.99 -28.68 9.36
C SER A 37 -5.52 -29.03 9.56
N GLN A 38 -5.23 -30.30 9.88
CA GLN A 38 -3.85 -30.78 9.97
C GLN A 38 -3.09 -30.61 8.64
N GLU A 39 -3.72 -30.97 7.52
CA GLU A 39 -3.13 -30.82 6.19
C GLU A 39 -2.77 -29.35 5.89
N TRP A 40 -3.65 -28.42 6.26
CA TRP A 40 -3.39 -26.99 6.12
C TRP A 40 -2.19 -26.57 6.98
N SER A 41 -2.14 -27.01 8.24
CA SER A 41 -1.02 -26.73 9.15
C SER A 41 0.30 -27.25 8.60
N ASP A 42 0.31 -28.44 8.00
CA ASP A 42 1.53 -29.03 7.42
C ASP A 42 2.03 -28.20 6.22
N LYS A 43 1.12 -27.83 5.31
CA LYS A 43 1.44 -26.93 4.18
C LYS A 43 1.92 -25.57 4.67
N TYR A 44 1.28 -25.03 5.70
CA TYR A 44 1.63 -23.73 6.26
C TYR A 44 3.02 -23.74 6.91
N ARG A 45 3.35 -24.78 7.69
CA ARG A 45 4.69 -24.94 8.28
C ARG A 45 5.77 -25.05 7.20
N ALA A 46 5.53 -25.79 6.13
CA ALA A 46 6.45 -25.89 5.00
C ALA A 46 6.64 -24.51 4.32
N ALA A 47 5.55 -23.78 4.10
CA ALA A 47 5.60 -22.44 3.51
C ALA A 47 6.33 -21.43 4.41
N LEU A 48 6.12 -21.49 5.74
CA LEU A 48 6.85 -20.68 6.72
C LEU A 48 8.34 -20.99 6.75
N ALA A 49 8.73 -22.26 6.61
CA ALA A 49 10.13 -22.63 6.53
C ALA A 49 10.81 -21.97 5.31
N SER A 50 10.16 -22.00 4.15
CA SER A 50 10.64 -21.29 2.94
C SER A 50 10.64 -19.77 3.13
N ALA A 51 9.60 -19.22 3.77
CA ALA A 51 9.49 -17.78 4.06
C ALA A 51 10.59 -17.26 4.99
N ASN A 52 11.20 -18.14 5.80
CA ASN A 52 12.31 -17.81 6.70
C ASN A 52 13.69 -18.13 6.11
N SER A 53 13.79 -18.44 4.82
CA SER A 53 15.05 -18.72 4.14
C SER A 53 15.94 -17.48 4.01
N ASP A 54 17.26 -17.64 4.00
CA ASP A 54 18.19 -16.55 3.71
C ASP A 54 18.12 -16.09 2.23
N GLN A 55 17.54 -16.91 1.35
CA GLN A 55 17.44 -16.62 -0.07
C GLN A 55 16.15 -15.87 -0.41
N ASP A 56 16.27 -14.66 -0.96
CA ASP A 56 15.14 -13.81 -1.35
C ASP A 56 14.09 -14.52 -2.21
N GLY A 57 14.53 -15.31 -3.20
CA GLY A 57 13.62 -16.07 -4.07
C GLY A 57 12.80 -17.10 -3.30
N GLN A 58 13.43 -17.83 -2.38
CA GLN A 58 12.75 -18.84 -1.55
C GLN A 58 11.78 -18.19 -0.56
N ARG A 59 12.14 -17.01 0.01
CA ARG A 59 11.21 -16.27 0.88
C ARG A 59 9.96 -15.85 0.13
N LEU A 60 10.13 -15.28 -1.06
CA LEU A 60 9.02 -14.85 -1.91
C LEU A 60 8.10 -16.03 -2.27
N ASP A 61 8.68 -17.19 -2.62
CA ASP A 61 7.91 -18.40 -2.90
C ASP A 61 7.18 -18.92 -1.65
N GLY A 62 7.82 -18.86 -0.48
CA GLY A 62 7.19 -19.16 0.80
C GLY A 62 5.95 -18.30 1.06
N TYR A 63 6.06 -16.98 0.89
CA TYR A 63 4.91 -16.08 1.05
C TYR A 63 3.82 -16.34 0.00
N ARG A 64 4.17 -16.62 -1.26
CA ARG A 64 3.19 -17.02 -2.28
C ARG A 64 2.45 -18.29 -1.91
N SER A 65 3.14 -19.28 -1.34
CA SER A 65 2.50 -20.49 -0.81
C SER A 65 1.58 -20.18 0.36
N ILE A 66 1.95 -19.26 1.26
CA ILE A 66 1.06 -18.80 2.35
C ILE A 66 -0.20 -18.14 1.77
N ILE A 67 -0.06 -17.29 0.75
CA ILE A 67 -1.19 -16.62 0.08
C ILE A 67 -2.13 -17.65 -0.56
N ALA A 68 -1.56 -18.66 -1.23
CA ALA A 68 -2.31 -19.71 -1.91
C ALA A 68 -3.17 -20.56 -0.94
N LEU A 69 -2.86 -20.55 0.36
CA LEU A 69 -3.71 -21.19 1.36
C LEU A 69 -5.06 -20.48 1.55
N GLY A 70 -5.13 -19.16 1.31
CA GLY A 70 -6.39 -18.41 1.17
C GLY A 70 -7.28 -18.32 2.41
N THR A 71 -6.79 -18.68 3.61
CA THR A 71 -7.59 -18.63 4.85
C THR A 71 -7.15 -17.51 5.79
N GLU A 72 -8.04 -17.09 6.69
CA GLU A 72 -7.72 -16.10 7.73
C GLU A 72 -6.57 -16.53 8.64
N SER A 73 -6.34 -17.84 8.81
CA SER A 73 -5.23 -18.39 9.57
C SER A 73 -3.86 -18.05 8.97
N ALA A 74 -3.78 -17.65 7.69
CA ALA A 74 -2.55 -17.21 7.05
C ALA A 74 -2.15 -15.76 7.39
N VAL A 75 -3.09 -14.94 7.89
CA VAL A 75 -2.90 -13.50 8.11
C VAL A 75 -1.71 -13.20 9.03
N PRO A 76 -1.50 -13.87 10.18
CA PRO A 76 -0.32 -13.62 11.02
C PRO A 76 1.02 -13.79 10.29
N GLY A 77 1.15 -14.83 9.44
CA GLY A 77 2.35 -15.04 8.64
C GLY A 77 2.58 -13.95 7.60
N LEU A 78 1.52 -13.47 6.94
CA LEU A 78 1.62 -12.36 6.00
C LEU A 78 1.95 -11.04 6.69
N MET A 79 1.41 -10.80 7.90
CA MET A 79 1.74 -9.62 8.71
C MET A 79 3.22 -9.58 9.09
N ARG A 80 3.83 -10.73 9.41
CA ARG A 80 5.29 -10.82 9.60
C ARG A 80 6.06 -10.46 8.34
N GLY A 81 5.61 -10.92 7.17
CA GLY A 81 6.26 -10.62 5.89
C GLY A 81 6.25 -9.15 5.48
N LEU A 82 5.45 -8.30 6.14
CA LEU A 82 5.53 -6.85 5.96
C LEU A 82 6.83 -6.24 6.51
N GLN A 83 7.55 -6.98 7.36
CA GLN A 83 8.86 -6.59 7.90
C GLN A 83 10.03 -7.17 7.09
N ASP A 84 9.76 -7.92 6.01
CA ASP A 84 10.82 -8.51 5.18
C ASP A 84 11.67 -7.40 4.51
N PRO A 85 13.01 -7.54 4.47
CA PRO A 85 13.87 -6.56 3.80
C PRO A 85 13.62 -6.50 2.28
N SER A 86 13.10 -7.56 1.67
CA SER A 86 12.80 -7.63 0.25
C SER A 86 11.47 -6.96 -0.07
N ARG A 87 11.54 -5.94 -0.92
CA ARG A 87 10.36 -5.24 -1.45
C ARG A 87 9.35 -6.20 -2.09
N ALA A 88 9.83 -7.23 -2.80
CA ALA A 88 8.98 -8.20 -3.47
C ALA A 88 8.17 -9.04 -2.48
N CYS A 89 8.80 -9.45 -1.36
CA CYS A 89 8.11 -10.16 -0.28
C CYS A 89 7.03 -9.28 0.35
N VAL A 90 7.36 -8.03 0.67
CA VAL A 90 6.39 -7.06 1.23
C VAL A 90 5.21 -6.84 0.28
N ASN A 91 5.47 -6.68 -1.03
CA ASN A 91 4.41 -6.54 -2.04
C ASN A 91 3.49 -7.76 -2.07
N ALA A 92 4.07 -8.96 -2.12
CA ALA A 92 3.31 -10.20 -2.11
C ALA A 92 2.44 -10.30 -0.86
N CYS A 93 2.99 -10.02 0.33
CA CYS A 93 2.24 -10.05 1.58
C CYS A 93 1.09 -9.04 1.63
N LEU A 94 1.31 -7.79 1.19
CA LEU A 94 0.24 -6.78 1.12
C LEU A 94 -0.88 -7.22 0.16
N ARG A 95 -0.53 -7.75 -1.01
CA ARG A 95 -1.50 -8.31 -1.96
C ARG A 95 -2.28 -9.47 -1.33
N GLY A 96 -1.58 -10.39 -0.67
CA GLY A 96 -2.18 -11.50 0.06
C GLY A 96 -3.18 -11.06 1.12
N LEU A 97 -2.83 -10.05 1.91
CA LEU A 97 -3.71 -9.47 2.91
C LEU A 97 -4.96 -8.83 2.29
N MET A 98 -4.85 -8.19 1.11
CA MET A 98 -6.02 -7.67 0.39
C MET A 98 -6.95 -8.79 -0.11
N MET A 99 -6.40 -9.95 -0.48
CA MET A 99 -7.16 -11.09 -0.98
C MET A 99 -7.90 -11.86 0.14
N ILE A 100 -7.36 -11.91 1.34
CA ILE A 100 -7.96 -12.64 2.48
C ILE A 100 -8.96 -11.72 3.20
N ALA A 101 -10.14 -11.56 2.63
CA ALA A 101 -11.21 -10.75 3.22
C ALA A 101 -12.05 -11.53 4.25
N PRO A 102 -12.61 -10.86 5.27
CA PRO A 102 -12.40 -9.45 5.62
C PRO A 102 -11.13 -9.22 6.45
N LYS A 103 -10.59 -10.27 7.10
CA LYS A 103 -9.57 -10.09 8.16
C LYS A 103 -8.25 -9.49 7.68
N GLY A 104 -7.71 -9.90 6.54
CA GLY A 104 -6.49 -9.31 5.99
C GLY A 104 -6.67 -7.83 5.61
N GLN A 105 -7.84 -7.48 5.06
CA GLN A 105 -8.19 -6.11 4.73
C GLN A 105 -8.33 -5.23 5.99
N GLU A 106 -8.98 -5.74 7.05
CA GLU A 106 -9.06 -5.07 8.35
C GLU A 106 -7.67 -4.72 8.90
N GLN A 107 -6.70 -5.64 8.76
CA GLN A 107 -5.32 -5.40 9.20
C GLN A 107 -4.62 -4.30 8.38
N ILE A 108 -4.82 -4.26 7.06
CA ILE A 108 -4.28 -3.16 6.23
C ILE A 108 -4.85 -1.82 6.68
N ILE A 109 -6.18 -1.75 6.88
CA ILE A 109 -6.85 -0.53 7.35
C ILE A 109 -6.29 -0.09 8.70
N GLU A 110 -6.09 -1.03 9.63
CA GLU A 110 -5.51 -0.74 10.95
C GLU A 110 -4.08 -0.18 10.83
N LEU A 111 -3.25 -0.76 9.96
CA LEU A 111 -1.90 -0.26 9.69
C LEU A 111 -1.90 1.15 9.10
N VAL A 112 -2.80 1.43 8.16
CA VAL A 112 -2.95 2.77 7.57
C VAL A 112 -3.39 3.78 8.62
N ARG A 113 -4.38 3.43 9.47
CA ARG A 113 -4.88 4.32 10.54
C ARG A 113 -3.82 4.65 11.58
N LYS A 114 -2.90 3.72 11.85
CA LYS A 114 -1.77 3.92 12.77
C LYS A 114 -0.55 4.57 12.11
N ASP A 115 -0.65 4.97 10.83
CA ASP A 115 0.46 5.46 10.00
C ASP A 115 1.66 4.49 9.91
N ALA A 116 1.43 3.20 10.21
CA ALA A 116 2.42 2.13 10.06
C ALA A 116 2.57 1.68 8.60
N LEU A 117 1.54 1.92 7.78
CA LEU A 117 1.56 1.69 6.34
C LEU A 117 1.10 2.95 5.61
N ARG A 118 2.00 3.59 4.85
CA ARG A 118 1.66 4.73 4.01
C ARG A 118 0.81 4.31 2.81
N VAL A 119 -0.19 5.11 2.47
CA VAL A 119 -1.08 4.84 1.32
C VAL A 119 -0.30 4.81 0.00
N GLY A 120 0.67 5.70 -0.21
CA GLY A 120 1.56 5.63 -1.36
C GLY A 120 2.31 4.30 -1.51
N ARG A 121 2.63 3.60 -0.41
CA ARG A 121 3.25 2.26 -0.46
C ARG A 121 2.27 1.21 -0.98
N LEU A 122 1.01 1.30 -0.56
CA LEU A 122 -0.07 0.43 -1.04
C LEU A 122 -0.36 0.68 -2.53
N VAL A 123 -0.45 1.95 -2.94
CA VAL A 123 -0.61 2.36 -4.35
C VAL A 123 0.55 1.82 -5.21
N ALA A 124 1.79 1.95 -4.75
CA ALA A 124 2.96 1.42 -5.44
C ALA A 124 2.89 -0.11 -5.58
N MET A 125 2.49 -0.83 -4.53
CA MET A 125 2.30 -2.28 -4.58
C MET A 125 1.27 -2.67 -5.64
N LEU A 126 0.11 -2.01 -5.67
CA LEU A 126 -0.95 -2.32 -6.64
C LEU A 126 -0.51 -2.14 -8.09
N ARG A 127 0.31 -1.13 -8.37
CA ARG A 127 0.92 -0.92 -9.70
C ARG A 127 1.90 -2.02 -10.06
N GLU A 128 2.80 -2.35 -9.15
CA GLU A 128 3.89 -3.31 -9.40
C GLU A 128 3.39 -4.74 -9.55
N GLU A 129 2.41 -5.13 -8.74
CA GLU A 129 1.78 -6.44 -8.81
C GLU A 129 0.69 -6.52 -9.89
N ASN A 130 0.40 -5.41 -10.57
CA ASN A 130 -0.70 -5.28 -11.53
C ASN A 130 -2.02 -5.84 -10.97
N TYR A 131 -2.32 -5.55 -9.71
CA TYR A 131 -3.45 -6.14 -9.00
C TYR A 131 -4.71 -5.28 -9.20
N ALA A 132 -5.42 -5.54 -10.29
CA ALA A 132 -6.55 -4.72 -10.74
C ALA A 132 -7.71 -4.70 -9.73
N GLU A 133 -8.04 -5.84 -9.12
CA GLU A 133 -9.10 -5.95 -8.10
C GLU A 133 -8.80 -5.11 -6.87
N GLY A 134 -7.52 -4.84 -6.59
CA GLY A 134 -7.13 -3.94 -5.51
C GLY A 134 -7.69 -2.53 -5.67
N SER A 135 -7.92 -2.06 -6.90
CA SER A 135 -8.56 -0.75 -7.11
C SER A 135 -10.05 -0.74 -6.75
N ASP A 136 -10.76 -1.86 -6.91
CA ASP A 136 -12.16 -1.98 -6.49
C ASP A 136 -12.23 -1.92 -4.94
N ILE A 137 -11.32 -2.61 -4.26
CA ILE A 137 -11.17 -2.56 -2.79
C ILE A 137 -10.87 -1.13 -2.31
N LEU A 138 -9.96 -0.41 -2.99
CA LEU A 138 -9.69 0.98 -2.66
C LEU A 138 -10.93 1.88 -2.82
N CYS A 139 -11.76 1.63 -3.84
CA CYS A 139 -13.01 2.37 -4.02
C CYS A 139 -13.96 2.13 -2.84
N ASP A 140 -14.09 0.87 -2.39
CA ASP A 140 -14.93 0.54 -1.24
C ASP A 140 -14.44 1.21 0.05
N TRP A 141 -13.12 1.31 0.24
CA TRP A 141 -12.55 2.02 1.40
C TRP A 141 -12.68 3.54 1.29
N ILE A 142 -12.60 4.12 0.09
CA ILE A 142 -12.88 5.55 -0.13
C ILE A 142 -14.33 5.85 0.19
N ASP A 143 -15.26 5.08 -0.36
CA ASP A 143 -16.69 5.27 -0.17
C ASP A 143 -17.09 5.02 1.30
N GLY A 144 -16.40 4.10 1.98
CA GLY A 144 -16.49 3.87 3.42
C GLY A 144 -15.79 4.91 4.31
N SER A 145 -15.28 6.01 3.74
CA SER A 145 -14.59 7.09 4.46
C SER A 145 -13.40 6.62 5.32
N ILE A 146 -12.71 5.57 4.87
CA ILE A 146 -11.53 5.04 5.57
C ILE A 146 -10.31 5.95 5.40
N PHE A 147 -10.20 6.60 4.24
CA PHE A 147 -9.07 7.44 3.88
C PHE A 147 -9.33 8.92 4.13
N THR A 148 -8.29 9.62 4.57
CA THR A 148 -8.28 11.09 4.61
C THR A 148 -8.19 11.68 3.20
N GLN A 149 -8.53 12.96 3.07
CA GLN A 149 -8.43 13.66 1.79
C GLN A 149 -7.01 13.63 1.18
N GLY A 150 -5.97 13.77 2.00
CA GLY A 150 -4.58 13.68 1.54
C GLY A 150 -4.27 12.30 0.94
N GLN A 151 -4.69 11.24 1.64
CA GLN A 151 -4.53 9.86 1.16
C GLN A 151 -5.35 9.57 -0.11
N ILE A 152 -6.57 10.11 -0.21
CA ILE A 152 -7.39 10.01 -1.43
C ILE A 152 -6.66 10.63 -2.63
N SER A 153 -5.96 11.76 -2.45
CA SER A 153 -5.21 12.40 -3.54
C SER A 153 -4.10 11.52 -4.11
N GLU A 154 -3.51 10.63 -3.29
CA GLU A 154 -2.50 9.65 -3.73
C GLU A 154 -3.12 8.47 -4.50
N ILE A 155 -4.38 8.15 -4.23
CA ILE A 155 -5.10 7.01 -4.83
C ILE A 155 -5.71 7.37 -6.19
N ILE A 156 -6.19 8.60 -6.38
CA ILE A 156 -6.89 9.03 -7.61
C ILE A 156 -6.13 8.67 -8.91
N PRO A 157 -4.81 8.93 -9.04
CA PRO A 157 -4.09 8.60 -10.26
C PRO A 157 -4.11 7.10 -10.59
N LEU A 158 -3.99 6.25 -9.56
CA LEU A 158 -4.07 4.80 -9.72
C LEU A 158 -5.44 4.35 -10.25
N LEU A 159 -6.52 4.92 -9.73
CA LEU A 159 -7.87 4.59 -10.17
C LEU A 159 -8.08 4.91 -11.66
N GLY A 160 -7.52 6.04 -12.13
CA GLY A 160 -7.52 6.39 -13.55
C GLY A 160 -6.64 5.47 -14.42
N GLU A 161 -5.53 4.96 -13.88
CA GLU A 161 -4.63 4.02 -14.58
C GLU A 161 -5.26 2.64 -14.76
N MET A 162 -5.93 2.14 -13.73
CA MET A 162 -6.52 0.80 -13.73
C MET A 162 -7.79 0.71 -14.59
N ARG A 163 -8.44 1.85 -14.87
CA ARG A 163 -9.60 1.97 -15.78
C ARG A 163 -10.75 1.01 -15.47
N ARG A 164 -10.95 0.69 -14.19
CA ARG A 164 -12.01 -0.21 -13.73
C ARG A 164 -13.36 0.52 -13.69
N LYS A 165 -14.43 -0.15 -14.15
CA LYS A 165 -15.78 0.44 -14.18
C LYS A 165 -16.24 0.95 -12.80
N ARG A 166 -15.89 0.22 -11.73
CA ARG A 166 -16.18 0.59 -10.34
C ARG A 166 -15.54 1.93 -9.95
N ALA A 167 -14.31 2.18 -10.40
CA ALA A 167 -13.57 3.41 -10.11
C ALA A 167 -14.19 4.65 -10.74
N LEU A 168 -14.91 4.51 -11.87
CA LEU A 168 -15.59 5.63 -12.51
C LEU A 168 -16.61 6.30 -11.59
N ALA A 169 -17.42 5.49 -10.89
CA ALA A 169 -18.44 5.98 -9.96
C ALA A 169 -17.79 6.73 -8.78
N THR A 170 -16.76 6.14 -8.17
CA THR A 170 -16.01 6.76 -7.07
C THR A 170 -15.32 8.06 -7.51
N LEU A 171 -14.67 8.09 -8.68
CA LEU A 171 -14.03 9.31 -9.19
C LEU A 171 -15.04 10.45 -9.45
N LYS A 172 -16.21 10.12 -10.02
CA LYS A 172 -17.32 11.10 -10.20
C LYS A 172 -17.80 11.64 -8.86
N ALA A 173 -17.96 10.77 -7.85
CA ALA A 173 -18.35 11.19 -6.50
C ALA A 173 -17.29 12.08 -5.85
N LEU A 174 -16.01 11.69 -5.93
CA LEU A 174 -14.88 12.47 -5.40
C LEU A 174 -14.80 13.87 -6.02
N ARG A 175 -15.04 14.01 -7.33
CA ARG A 175 -15.09 15.32 -8.00
C ARG A 175 -16.14 16.26 -7.38
N ARG A 176 -17.29 15.72 -6.98
CA ARG A 176 -18.38 16.49 -6.36
C ARG A 176 -18.06 16.83 -4.90
N VAL A 177 -17.51 15.87 -4.15
CA VAL A 177 -17.25 16.00 -2.70
C VAL A 177 -15.99 16.84 -2.41
N TYR A 178 -14.95 16.73 -3.25
CA TYR A 178 -13.66 17.41 -3.06
C TYR A 178 -13.28 18.28 -4.27
N PRO A 179 -13.88 19.48 -4.42
CA PRO A 179 -13.62 20.37 -5.56
C PRO A 179 -12.15 20.76 -5.74
N ASN A 180 -11.39 20.80 -4.64
CA ASN A 180 -9.95 21.09 -4.68
C ASN A 180 -9.11 19.94 -5.27
N LEU A 181 -9.65 18.73 -5.39
CA LEU A 181 -9.03 17.60 -6.08
C LEU A 181 -9.48 17.48 -7.54
N SER A 182 -10.28 18.42 -8.05
CA SER A 182 -10.88 18.38 -9.40
C SER A 182 -9.85 18.14 -10.50
N VAL A 183 -8.68 18.78 -10.45
CA VAL A 183 -7.62 18.57 -11.45
C VAL A 183 -7.17 17.11 -11.52
N LEU A 184 -6.97 16.47 -10.36
CA LEU A 184 -6.56 15.07 -10.29
C LEU A 184 -7.69 14.13 -10.73
N THR A 185 -8.92 14.40 -10.30
CA THR A 185 -10.08 13.58 -10.70
C THR A 185 -10.34 13.70 -12.19
N ASP A 186 -10.17 14.88 -12.77
CA ASP A 186 -10.43 15.14 -14.19
C ASP A 186 -9.38 14.47 -15.07
N ASP A 187 -8.11 14.54 -14.67
CA ASP A 187 -7.04 13.77 -15.32
C ASP A 187 -7.33 12.26 -15.27
N ALA A 188 -7.70 11.72 -14.09
CA ALA A 188 -8.02 10.32 -13.94
C ALA A 188 -9.24 9.89 -14.78
N LEU A 189 -10.31 10.70 -14.79
CA LEU A 189 -11.52 10.47 -15.59
C LEU A 189 -11.24 10.51 -17.10
N SER A 190 -10.30 11.35 -17.56
CA SER A 190 -9.94 11.45 -18.98
C SER A 190 -9.32 10.18 -19.56
N ARG A 191 -8.86 9.26 -18.71
CA ARG A 191 -8.25 7.98 -19.10
C ARG A 191 -9.28 6.88 -19.41
N PHE A 192 -10.56 7.12 -19.11
CA PHE A 192 -11.63 6.17 -19.40
C PHE A 192 -12.12 6.33 -20.85
N PRO A 193 -12.40 5.22 -21.56
CA PRO A 193 -12.95 5.27 -22.91
C PRO A 193 -14.33 5.94 -22.92
N LYS A 194 -14.62 6.70 -23.98
CA LYS A 194 -15.87 7.48 -24.13
C LYS A 194 -17.14 6.62 -24.03
N GLU A 195 -17.05 5.35 -24.42
CA GLU A 195 -18.15 4.37 -24.41
C GLU A 195 -18.53 3.90 -22.99
N ALA A 196 -17.68 4.10 -21.98
CA ALA A 196 -18.02 3.82 -20.59
C ALA A 196 -19.06 4.81 -20.01
N GLY A 197 -19.45 5.82 -20.79
CA GLY A 197 -20.38 6.90 -20.43
C GLY A 197 -21.81 6.76 -20.95
N GLU A 198 -22.23 5.61 -21.49
CA GLU A 198 -23.62 5.39 -21.92
C GLU A 198 -24.61 5.06 -20.78
N VAL A 199 -24.11 4.97 -19.53
CA VAL A 199 -24.95 4.95 -18.34
C VAL A 199 -24.77 6.28 -17.61
N ASP A 200 -25.66 7.21 -17.95
CA ASP A 200 -26.14 8.39 -17.19
C ASP A 200 -25.07 9.27 -16.49
N ASP A 201 -25.10 10.57 -16.78
CA ASP A 201 -24.11 11.63 -16.46
C ASP A 201 -22.83 11.62 -17.31
N SER A 202 -22.91 12.37 -18.42
CA SER A 202 -21.81 12.84 -19.26
C SER A 202 -20.64 13.39 -18.45
N ILE A 203 -19.43 12.92 -18.75
CA ILE A 203 -18.18 13.54 -18.30
C ILE A 203 -18.21 15.03 -18.72
N PRO A 204 -18.13 16.00 -17.79
CA PRO A 204 -18.25 17.42 -18.10
C PRO A 204 -17.24 17.87 -19.16
N ASP A 205 -17.65 18.72 -20.10
CA ASP A 205 -16.80 19.18 -21.20
C ASP A 205 -15.53 19.91 -20.73
N GLU A 206 -15.53 20.43 -19.50
CA GLU A 206 -14.37 21.04 -18.85
C GLU A 206 -13.24 20.02 -18.63
N ALA A 207 -13.57 18.78 -18.25
CA ALA A 207 -12.59 17.69 -18.09
C ALA A 207 -11.94 17.32 -19.43
N ARG A 208 -12.67 17.50 -20.53
CA ARG A 208 -12.21 17.17 -21.89
C ARG A 208 -11.14 18.15 -22.40
N LYS A 209 -11.12 19.38 -21.88
CA LYS A 209 -10.19 20.44 -22.32
C LYS A 209 -8.84 20.42 -21.61
N VAL A 210 -8.66 19.56 -20.61
CA VAL A 210 -7.47 19.55 -19.74
C VAL A 210 -6.22 18.98 -20.44
N GLN A 211 -6.37 18.15 -21.48
CA GLN A 211 -5.25 17.44 -22.12
C GLN A 211 -4.20 18.34 -22.80
N SER A 212 -4.54 19.56 -23.24
CA SER A 212 -3.56 20.45 -23.88
C SER A 212 -2.94 21.51 -22.96
N SER A 213 -3.66 21.94 -21.92
CA SER A 213 -3.20 23.05 -21.07
C SER A 213 -2.64 22.61 -19.71
N ALA A 214 -3.08 21.49 -19.14
CA ALA A 214 -2.59 21.06 -17.83
C ALA A 214 -1.24 20.34 -17.91
N VAL A 215 -0.98 19.56 -18.97
CA VAL A 215 0.35 18.99 -19.24
C VAL A 215 1.37 20.12 -19.43
N ALA A 216 1.00 21.17 -20.17
CA ALA A 216 1.82 22.37 -20.34
C ALA A 216 2.08 23.09 -19.00
N ARG A 217 1.04 23.29 -18.15
CA ARG A 217 1.22 23.92 -16.83
C ARG A 217 2.04 23.08 -15.85
N VAL A 218 1.90 21.75 -15.86
CA VAL A 218 2.70 20.85 -15.02
C VAL A 218 4.15 20.82 -15.50
N GLN A 219 4.40 20.85 -16.82
CA GLN A 219 5.74 21.00 -17.37
C GLN A 219 6.35 22.38 -17.06
N GLU A 220 5.58 23.46 -17.16
CA GLU A 220 6.01 24.82 -16.83
C GLU A 220 6.30 24.99 -15.32
N MET A 221 5.51 24.36 -14.44
CA MET A 221 5.80 24.29 -13.00
C MET A 221 7.06 23.46 -12.71
N ALA A 222 7.30 22.38 -13.45
CA ALA A 222 8.51 21.57 -13.29
C ALA A 222 9.77 22.30 -13.82
N GLU A 223 9.65 23.08 -14.90
CA GLU A 223 10.73 23.88 -15.46
C GLU A 223 11.06 25.10 -14.58
N SER A 224 10.06 25.80 -14.06
CA SER A 224 10.26 26.91 -13.12
C SER A 224 10.91 26.47 -11.80
N GLN A 225 10.63 25.26 -11.31
CA GLN A 225 11.34 24.70 -10.15
C GLN A 225 12.79 24.31 -10.47
N ARG A 226 13.08 23.85 -11.69
CA ARG A 226 14.46 23.56 -12.13
C ARG A 226 15.31 24.81 -12.30
N THR A 227 14.71 25.91 -12.78
CA THR A 227 15.42 27.20 -12.92
C THR A 227 15.62 27.87 -11.57
N ALA A 228 14.64 27.82 -10.66
CA ALA A 228 14.78 28.33 -9.29
C ALA A 228 15.85 27.59 -8.46
N LYS A 229 16.04 26.29 -8.71
CA LYS A 229 17.06 25.49 -8.01
C LYS A 229 18.50 25.73 -8.51
N ARG A 230 18.69 26.32 -9.70
CA ARG A 230 20.02 26.63 -10.26
C ARG A 230 20.60 27.97 -9.79
N SER A 231 19.80 28.91 -9.31
CA SER A 231 20.28 30.21 -8.81
C SER A 231 20.57 30.26 -7.31
N GLY A 232 20.23 29.21 -6.55
CA GLY A 232 20.24 29.25 -5.07
C GLY A 232 21.51 28.78 -4.36
N CYS A 233 22.50 28.16 -5.03
CA CYS A 233 23.62 27.51 -4.31
C CYS A 233 25.04 28.02 -4.64
N LEU A 234 25.22 29.00 -5.53
CA LEU A 234 26.57 29.50 -5.84
C LEU A 234 27.06 30.62 -4.90
N GLY A 235 26.18 31.20 -4.09
CA GLY A 235 26.50 32.32 -3.19
C GLY A 235 26.93 31.92 -1.76
N MET A 236 26.89 30.64 -1.39
CA MET A 236 27.06 30.20 0.00
C MET A 236 28.25 29.25 0.21
N VAL A 237 29.30 29.39 -0.60
CA VAL A 237 30.57 28.64 -0.43
C VAL A 237 31.76 29.56 -0.07
N ILE A 238 31.57 30.89 0.04
CA ILE A 238 32.66 31.84 0.37
C ILE A 238 32.71 32.25 1.86
N LEU A 239 31.85 31.72 2.74
CA LEU A 239 31.77 32.12 4.15
C LEU A 239 32.22 31.07 5.20
N LEU A 240 33.00 30.07 4.78
CA LEU A 240 33.57 29.05 5.70
C LEU A 240 35.11 28.97 5.64
N LEU A 241 35.78 30.10 5.39
CA LEU A 241 37.23 30.25 5.54
C LEU A 241 37.56 31.37 6.54
N SER A 242 37.30 31.15 7.83
CA SER A 242 38.04 31.70 9.00
C SER A 242 37.21 31.56 10.27
N PRO A 243 37.63 30.71 11.23
CA PRO A 243 38.46 31.24 12.33
C PRO A 243 39.65 30.36 12.74
N ALA A 244 39.96 29.27 12.03
CA ALA A 244 41.03 28.35 12.43
C ALA A 244 42.45 28.95 12.36
N ALA A 245 42.66 30.05 11.61
CA ALA A 245 43.96 30.70 11.50
C ALA A 245 44.29 31.66 12.68
N ALA A 246 43.31 32.06 13.49
CA ALA A 246 43.55 32.97 14.62
C ALA A 246 43.99 32.25 15.91
N LEU A 247 43.77 30.94 16.02
CA LEU A 247 44.13 30.15 17.21
C LEU A 247 45.58 29.66 17.22
N LEU A 248 46.27 29.63 16.07
CA LEU A 248 47.68 29.21 15.99
C LEU A 248 48.68 30.35 16.25
N ALA A 249 48.26 31.61 16.16
CA ALA A 249 49.13 32.76 16.46
C ALA A 249 49.23 33.09 17.96
N TRP A 250 48.34 32.54 18.81
CA TRP A 250 48.33 32.82 20.25
C TRP A 250 49.11 31.79 21.08
N LEU A 251 49.61 30.72 20.48
CA LEU A 251 50.35 29.63 21.15
C LEU A 251 51.88 29.74 21.00
N LEU A 252 52.40 30.79 20.38
CA LEU A 252 53.83 30.96 20.08
C LEU A 252 54.46 32.24 20.66
N TRP A 253 53.80 32.90 21.61
CA TRP A 253 54.37 34.01 22.40
C TRP A 253 54.20 33.77 23.90
#